data_AF-A0A392W4H2-F1
#
_entry.id   AF-A0A392W4H2-F1
#
_cell.length_a   1.000
_cell.length_b   1.000
_cell.length_c   1.000
_cell.angle_alpha   90.00
_cell.angle_beta   90.00
_cell.angle_gamma   90.00
#
_symmetry.space_group_name_H-M   'P 1'
#
loop_
_entity.id
_entity.type
_entity.pdbx_description
1 polymer ?
#
loop_
_entity_poly.entity_id
_entity_poly.type
_entity_poly.pdbx_seq_one_letter_code
_entity_poly.pdbx_strand_id
1 'polypeptide(L)' 'MAARREKNLCYNCDETFTPQHRCKGHFFMLVSEDDLEDPDLSLDTPPVDPVPAITA' A
#
# COMPACT_ATOMS: atom_id res chain seq x y z
N MET A 1 -13.15 -15.81 12.78
CA MET A 1 -12.01 -16.07 13.70
C MET A 1 -11.87 -17.55 14.05
N ALA A 2 -12.87 -18.21 14.64
CA ALA A 2 -12.77 -19.62 15.09
C ALA A 2 -12.32 -20.60 13.98
N ALA A 3 -12.98 -20.57 12.81
CA ALA A 3 -12.63 -21.42 11.68
C ALA A 3 -11.21 -21.19 11.10
N ARG A 4 -10.60 -20.02 11.34
CA ARG A 4 -9.20 -19.74 10.95
C ARG A 4 -8.23 -20.39 11.91
N ARG A 5 -8.53 -20.32 13.22
CA ARG A 5 -7.74 -20.96 14.28
C ARG A 5 -7.72 -22.48 14.12
N GLU A 6 -8.86 -23.08 13.79
CA GLU A 6 -8.97 -24.52 13.50
C GLU A 6 -8.07 -24.97 12.33
N LYS A 7 -7.77 -24.05 11.40
CA LYS A 7 -6.90 -24.28 10.24
C LYS A 7 -5.47 -23.78 10.44
N ASN A 8 -5.10 -23.34 11.66
CA ASN A 8 -3.80 -22.74 11.98
C ASN A 8 -3.41 -21.51 11.12
N LEU A 9 -4.38 -20.69 10.72
CA LEU A 9 -4.13 -19.49 9.90
C LEU A 9 -3.98 -18.20 10.75
N CYS A 10 -3.19 -17.22 10.28
CA CYS A 10 -3.11 -15.87 10.87
C CYS A 10 -4.53 -15.30 10.96
N TYR A 11 -4.78 -14.53 12.02
CA TYR A 11 -6.06 -13.85 12.19
C TYR A 11 -6.29 -12.79 11.10
N ASN A 12 -5.21 -12.28 10.50
CA ASN A 12 -5.26 -11.15 9.56
C ASN A 12 -4.87 -11.53 8.12
N CYS A 13 -4.28 -12.70 7.85
CA CYS A 13 -3.96 -13.19 6.50
C CYS A 13 -3.99 -14.72 6.42
N ASP A 14 -3.97 -15.27 5.21
CA ASP A 14 -4.09 -16.73 4.95
C ASP A 14 -2.77 -17.52 5.07
N GLU A 15 -1.76 -16.97 5.74
CA GLU A 15 -0.53 -17.68 6.11
C GLU A 15 -0.71 -18.43 7.44
N THR A 16 0.20 -19.36 7.74
CA THR A 16 0.18 -20.10 9.00
C THR A 16 0.53 -19.21 10.20
N PHE A 17 -0.23 -19.36 11.29
CA PHE A 17 0.02 -18.62 12.51
C PHE A 17 1.22 -19.21 13.27
N THR A 18 2.23 -18.39 13.52
CA THR A 18 3.35 -18.68 14.43
C THR A 18 3.54 -17.52 15.40
N PRO A 19 4.15 -17.73 16.58
CA PRO A 19 4.42 -16.64 17.52
C PRO A 19 5.29 -15.52 16.93
N GLN A 20 6.13 -15.83 15.94
CA GLN A 20 6.96 -14.87 15.20
C GLN A 20 6.29 -14.31 13.94
N HIS A 21 5.04 -14.69 13.65
CA HIS A 21 4.37 -14.27 12.43
C HIS A 21 4.07 -12.76 12.46
N ARG A 22 4.64 -12.03 11.49
CA ARG A 22 4.34 -10.62 11.22
C ARG A 22 3.54 -10.55 9.94
N CYS A 23 2.21 -10.59 10.08
CA CYS A 23 1.26 -10.39 9.00
C CYS A 23 1.69 -9.10 8.23
N LYS A 24 1.91 -9.18 6.91
CA LYS A 24 2.39 -8.05 6.10
C LYS A 24 1.34 -6.95 6.16
N GLY A 25 1.61 -5.92 6.96
CA GLY A 25 0.61 -4.90 7.29
C GLY A 25 0.19 -4.15 6.04
N HIS A 26 -1.11 -4.14 5.76
CA HIS A 26 -1.71 -3.14 4.90
C HIS A 26 -2.16 -2.01 5.81
N PHE A 27 -1.67 -0.79 5.57
CA PHE A 27 -2.23 0.39 6.21
C PHE A 27 -3.31 0.94 5.30
N PHE A 28 -4.47 1.22 5.87
CA PHE A 28 -5.56 1.91 5.19
C PHE A 28 -5.56 3.34 5.72
N MET A 29 -5.42 4.29 4.80
CA MET A 29 -5.59 5.71 5.12
C MET A 29 -7.04 6.07 4.83
N LEU A 30 -7.76 6.48 5.86
CA LEU A 30 -9.08 7.08 5.69
C LEU A 30 -8.86 8.51 5.20
N VAL A 31 -9.38 8.83 4.03
CA VAL A 31 -9.37 10.18 3.47
C VAL A 31 -10.78 10.73 3.67
N SER A 32 -10.89 11.86 4.38
CA SER A 32 -12.15 12.58 4.55
C SER A 32 -12.33 13.56 3.39
N GLU A 33 -13.57 13.76 2.94
CA GLU A 33 -13.89 14.74 1.90
C GLU A 33 -13.80 16.20 2.41
N ASP A 34 -13.72 16.41 3.72
CA ASP A 34 -13.56 17.73 4.35
C ASP A 34 -12.14 18.33 4.18
N ASP A 35 -11.15 17.52 3.78
CA ASP A 35 -9.77 17.93 3.47
C ASP A 35 -9.55 18.17 1.96
N LEU A 36 -10.63 18.32 1.18
CA LEU A 36 -10.56 18.74 -0.23
C LEU A 36 -10.31 20.25 -0.42
N GLU A 37 -9.62 20.90 0.52
CA GLU A 37 -8.87 22.10 0.19
C GLU A 37 -7.63 21.61 -0.54
N ASP A 38 -7.68 21.54 -1.87
CA ASP A 38 -6.55 21.14 -2.72
C ASP A 38 -5.25 21.73 -2.15
N PRO A 39 -4.39 20.95 -1.46
CA PRO A 39 -3.05 21.45 -1.25
C PRO A 39 -2.52 21.60 -2.67
N ASP A 40 -2.05 22.80 -3.00
CA ASP A 40 -1.28 23.06 -4.22
C ASP A 40 -0.05 22.15 -4.16
N LEU A 41 -0.23 20.89 -4.55
CA LEU A 41 0.81 19.92 -4.77
C LEU A 41 1.39 20.28 -6.13
N SER A 42 1.98 21.48 -6.19
CA SER A 42 2.99 21.81 -7.17
C SER A 42 4.17 20.89 -6.87
N LEU A 43 4.00 19.63 -7.28
CA LEU A 43 5.08 18.70 -7.51
C LEU A 43 5.90 19.38 -8.59
N ASP A 44 6.99 20.02 -8.16
CA ASP A 44 8.04 20.51 -9.03
C ASP A 44 8.53 19.30 -9.82
N THR A 45 7.86 19.03 -10.95
CA THR A 45 8.23 17.97 -11.86
C THR A 45 9.63 18.31 -12.31
N PRO A 46 10.66 17.49 -11.99
CA PRO A 46 11.98 17.76 -12.50
C PRO A 46 11.86 17.79 -14.03
N PRO A 47 12.56 18.72 -14.71
CA PRO A 47 12.50 18.82 -16.15
C PRO A 47 12.81 17.45 -16.75
N VAL A 48 11.85 16.93 -17.53
CA VAL A 48 12.04 15.67 -18.26
C VAL A 48 13.11 15.94 -19.30
N ASP A 49 14.34 15.50 -19.02
CA ASP A 49 15.38 15.45 -20.04
C ASP A 49 14.87 14.61 -21.22
N PRO A 50 14.98 15.10 -22.46
CA PRO A 50 14.44 14.40 -23.61
C PRO A 50 15.15 13.05 -23.76
N VAL A 51 14.38 11.97 -23.67
CA VAL A 51 14.86 10.62 -23.99
C VAL A 51 15.31 10.60 -25.45
N PRO A 52 16.55 10.18 -25.77
CA PRO A 52 16.98 10.12 -27.16
C PRO A 52 16.16 9.07 -27.87
N ALA A 53 15.46 9.49 -28.94
CA ALA A 53 14.73 8.59 -29.81
C ALA A 53 15.70 7.54 -30.36
N ILE A 54 15.44 6.28 -30.03
CA ILE A 54 16.19 5.16 -30.59
C ILE A 54 15.72 5.05 -32.04
N THR A 55 16.50 5.60 -32.97
CA THR A 55 16.25 5.43 -34.41
C THR A 55 16.69 4.02 -34.82
N ALA A 56 15.73 3.23 -35.31
CA ALA A 56 15.95 1.93 -35.94
C ALA A 56 16.35 2.10 -37.41
#